data_AF-A0A2M7AFJ7-F1
#
_entry.id   AF-A0A2M7AFJ7-F1
#
_cell.length_a   1.000
_cell.length_b   1.000
_cell.length_c   1.000
_cell.angle_alpha   90.00
_cell.angle_beta   90.00
_cell.angle_gamma   90.00
#
_symmetry.space_group_name_H-M   'P 1'
#
loop_
_entity.id
_entity.type
_entity.pdbx_description
1 polymer ?
#
loop_
_entity_poly.entity_id
_entity_poly.type
_entity_poly.pdbx_seq_one_letter_code
_entity_poly.pdbx_strand_id
1 'polypeptide(L)' 'MKAREFVDIREVLPPEMRAGFSEIDITPLHFPCQKVGWLKVVIAEKVHDPVYARAAVFES' A
#
# COMPACT_ATOMS: atom_id res chain seq x y z
N MET A 1 -11.56 43.33 26.51
CA MET A 1 -11.26 41.88 26.41
C MET A 1 -10.83 41.59 24.99
N LYS A 2 -9.61 41.09 24.74
CA LYS A 2 -9.23 40.58 23.41
C LYS A 2 -9.71 39.14 23.29
N ALA A 3 -10.46 38.83 22.23
CA ALA A 3 -10.83 37.47 21.88
C ALA A 3 -9.55 36.65 21.67
N ARG A 4 -9.50 35.44 22.24
CA ARG A 4 -8.44 34.49 21.93
C ARG A 4 -8.80 33.86 20.59
N GLU A 5 -7.97 34.07 19.57
CA GLU A 5 -8.09 33.33 18.32
C GLU A 5 -7.75 31.86 18.60
N PHE A 6 -8.65 30.96 18.18
CA PHE A 6 -8.37 29.54 18.18
C PHE A 6 -7.51 29.26 16.96
N VAL A 7 -6.24 28.90 17.18
CA VAL A 7 -5.33 28.50 16.11
C VAL A 7 -5.42 26.98 15.97
N ASP A 8 -5.63 26.48 14.75
CA ASP A 8 -5.54 25.04 14.49
C ASP A 8 -4.09 24.62 14.72
N ILE A 9 -3.88 23.68 15.65
CA ILE A 9 -2.54 23.22 16.05
C ILE A 9 -1.74 22.66 14.85
N ARG A 10 -2.42 22.20 13.80
CA ARG A 10 -1.82 21.73 12.53
C ARG A 10 -1.21 22.86 11.68
N GLU A 11 -1.56 24.12 11.94
CA GLU A 11 -0.97 25.29 11.29
C GLU A 11 0.30 25.78 12.01
N VAL A 12 0.53 25.33 13.25
CA VAL A 12 1.61 25.84 14.12
C VAL A 12 2.76 24.83 14.28
N LEU A 13 2.50 23.55 14.11
CA LEU A 13 3.49 22.49 14.21
C LEU A 13 4.08 22.14 12.83
N PRO A 14 5.41 21.90 12.73
CA PRO A 14 6.00 21.38 11.50
C PRO A 14 5.36 20.04 11.13
N PRO A 15 5.28 19.67 9.84
CA PRO A 15 4.71 18.40 9.45
C PRO A 15 5.53 17.26 10.08
N GLU A 16 4.96 16.65 11.11
CA GLU A 16 5.42 15.37 11.63
C GLU A 16 5.36 14.38 10.45
N MET A 17 6.43 13.61 10.24
CA MET A 17 6.47 12.60 9.17
C MET A 17 5.19 11.75 9.22
N ARG A 18 4.40 11.80 8.15
CA ARG A 18 3.15 11.04 8.02
C ARG A 18 3.43 9.73 7.31
N ALA A 19 2.76 8.66 7.73
CA ALA A 19 2.85 7.36 7.09
C ALA A 19 1.47 6.79 6.77
N GLY A 20 1.32 6.22 5.58
CA GLY A 20 0.14 5.49 5.14
C GLY A 20 0.52 4.09 4.64
N PHE A 21 -0.26 3.09 5.03
CA PHE A 21 -0.05 1.69 4.64
C PHE A 21 -1.32 1.16 3.98
N SER A 22 -1.16 0.41 2.88
CA SER A 22 -2.27 -0.20 2.17
C SER A 22 -1.88 -1.55 1.59
N GLU A 23 -2.86 -2.44 1.47
CA GLU A 23 -2.74 -3.77 0.88
C GLU A 23 -3.91 -4.03 -0.08
N ILE A 24 -3.63 -4.65 -1.23
CA ILE A 24 -4.66 -5.09 -2.19
C ILE A 24 -4.31 -6.48 -2.74
N ASP A 25 -5.32 -7.33 -2.90
CA ASP A 25 -5.18 -8.65 -3.53
C ASP A 25 -4.88 -8.47 -5.03
N ILE A 26 -3.80 -9.11 -5.48
CA ILE A 26 -3.35 -9.14 -6.88
C ILE A 26 -3.25 -10.57 -7.42
N THR A 27 -3.93 -11.52 -6.77
CA THR A 27 -3.98 -12.92 -7.21
C THR A 27 -4.48 -13.00 -8.66
N PRO A 28 -3.76 -13.71 -9.56
CA PRO A 28 -4.21 -13.88 -10.93
C PRO A 28 -5.65 -14.39 -11.01
N LEU A 29 -6.48 -13.71 -11.80
CA LEU A 29 -7.91 -14.04 -11.95
C LEU A 29 -8.16 -15.17 -12.95
N HIS A 30 -7.17 -15.48 -13.80
CA HIS A 30 -7.31 -16.44 -14.88
C HIS A 30 -6.20 -17.48 -14.83
N PHE A 31 -6.61 -18.74 -14.95
CA PHE A 31 -5.75 -19.90 -15.07
C PHE A 31 -6.17 -20.71 -16.33
N PRO A 32 -5.24 -21.45 -16.96
CA PRO A 32 -3.83 -21.59 -16.58
C PRO A 32 -2.99 -20.35 -16.89
N CYS A 33 -1.94 -20.10 -16.12
CA CYS A 33 -1.02 -18.98 -16.36
C CYS A 33 0.45 -19.36 -16.19
N GLN A 34 1.34 -18.66 -16.91
CA GLN A 34 2.78 -18.91 -16.82
C GLN A 34 3.34 -18.31 -15.52
N LYS A 35 4.10 -19.12 -14.76
CA LYS A 35 4.86 -18.64 -13.61
C LYS A 35 6.12 -17.89 -14.08
N VAL A 36 6.29 -16.68 -13.57
CA VAL A 36 7.49 -15.87 -13.75
C VAL A 36 8.59 -16.29 -12.75
N GLY A 37 9.87 -16.09 -13.12
CA GLY A 37 11.01 -16.27 -12.21
C GLY A 37 11.63 -17.68 -12.14
N TRP A 38 11.26 -18.58 -13.06
CA TRP A 38 11.82 -19.95 -13.11
C TRP A 38 12.75 -20.14 -14.31
N LEU A 39 13.76 -21.03 -14.17
CA LEU A 39 14.67 -21.44 -15.25
C LEU A 39 14.01 -22.29 -16.35
N LYS A 40 12.72 -22.62 -16.17
CA LYS A 40 11.91 -23.39 -17.13
C LYS A 40 10.50 -22.81 -17.16
N VAL A 41 9.78 -23.06 -18.25
CA VAL A 41 8.37 -22.69 -18.34
C VAL A 41 7.56 -23.60 -17.43
N VAL A 42 6.83 -22.99 -16.49
CA VAL A 42 5.90 -23.68 -15.58
C VAL A 42 4.53 -23.05 -15.76
N ILE A 43 3.53 -23.89 -16.01
CA ILE A 43 2.13 -23.48 -16.13
C ILE A 43 1.43 -23.80 -14.81
N ALA A 44 0.80 -22.81 -14.21
CA ALA A 44 0.03 -22.94 -12.98
C ALA A 44 -1.45 -23.07 -13.28
N GLU A 45 -2.11 -24.03 -12.65
CA GLU A 45 -3.56 -24.29 -12.77
C GLU A 45 -4.37 -23.58 -11.68
N LYS A 46 -3.73 -23.23 -10.56
CA LYS A 46 -4.34 -22.51 -9.44
C LYS A 46 -3.29 -21.86 -8.55
N VAL A 47 -3.75 -20.95 -7.70
CA VAL A 47 -2.99 -20.39 -6.58
C VAL A 47 -3.48 -21.01 -5.27
N HIS A 48 -2.55 -21.38 -4.40
CA HIS A 48 -2.86 -21.95 -3.09
C HIS A 48 -3.04 -20.88 -2.02
N ASP A 49 -2.20 -19.84 -2.06
CA ASP A 49 -2.22 -18.71 -1.12
C ASP A 49 -2.34 -17.40 -1.91
N PRO A 50 -3.27 -16.49 -1.55
CA PRO A 50 -3.43 -15.23 -2.26
C PRO A 50 -2.14 -14.39 -2.28
N VAL A 51 -1.96 -13.64 -3.36
CA VAL A 51 -0.80 -12.76 -3.56
C VAL A 51 -1.25 -11.32 -3.35
N TYR A 52 -0.57 -10.58 -2.46
CA TYR A 52 -0.93 -9.20 -2.13
C TYR A 52 0.14 -8.21 -2.57
N ALA A 53 -0.29 -7.09 -3.13
CA ALA A 53 0.55 -5.91 -3.28
C ALA A 53 0.44 -5.06 -2.01
N ARG A 54 1.58 -4.58 -1.51
CA ARG A 54 1.67 -3.76 -0.30
C ARG A 54 2.36 -2.45 -0.62
N ALA A 55 1.80 -1.35 -0.14
CA ALA A 55 2.35 -0.01 -0.29
C ALA A 55 2.53 0.65 1.08
N ALA A 56 3.68 1.30 1.24
CA ALA A 56 3.97 2.20 2.35
C ALA A 56 4.34 3.56 1.77
N VAL A 57 3.63 4.61 2.18
CA VAL A 57 3.84 6.00 1.75
C VAL A 57 4.29 6.79 2.97
N PHE A 58 5.37 7.54 2.81
CA PHE A 58 5.90 8.45 3.82
C PHE A 58 5.88 9.88 3.24
N GLU A 59 5.30 10.82 3.98
CA GLU A 59 5.22 12.24 3.61
C GLU A 59 5.92 13.07 4.70
N SER A 60 6.75 14.03 4.30
CA SER A 60 7.50 14.96 5.17
C SER A 60 7.26 16.40 4.75
#